data_AF-A0A257PRL9-F1
#
_entry.id   AF-A0A257PRL9-F1
#
_cell.length_a   1.000
_cell.length_b   1.000
_cell.length_c   1.000
_cell.angle_alpha   90.00
_cell.angle_beta   90.00
_cell.angle_gamma   90.00
#
_symmetry.space_group_name_H-M   'P 1'
#
loop_
_entity.id
_entity.type
_entity.pdbx_description
1 polymer ?
#
loop_
_entity_poly.entity_id
_entity_poly.type
_entity_poly.pdbx_seq_one_letter_code
_entity_poly.pdbx_strand_id
1 'polypeptide(L)'
;MSASTPPIPEAPPAPVSPLLDLTVALLTPHFLPATGNDPSRARAVAMESLAPYHGRPAADLLLAAQAIAFGVAALSALGEATAPDMAPTTALRLRANANALSRSAQRAHRALAQLQRKAQPPKPRAEPRLQPATPPRNPQIPAAWANAFADLADQTGTELPNLPPADRHAASIRAAALQSAARALLFQPANQAL
;
A
#
# COMPACT_ATOMS: atom_id res chain seq x y z
N MET A 1 1.01 -13.75 -43.53
CA MET A 1 -0.33 -13.42 -43.00
C MET A 1 -0.16 -13.11 -41.53
N SER A 2 0.08 -11.84 -41.18
CA SER A 2 0.30 -11.41 -39.79
C SER A 2 -1.05 -11.22 -39.10
N ALA A 3 -1.27 -11.93 -38.00
CA ALA A 3 -2.46 -11.77 -37.17
C ALA A 3 -2.40 -10.41 -36.45
N SER A 4 -3.34 -9.53 -36.79
CA SER A 4 -3.55 -8.24 -36.12
C SER A 4 -4.19 -8.50 -34.75
N THR A 5 -3.44 -8.31 -33.68
CA THR A 5 -3.97 -8.35 -32.30
C THR A 5 -4.98 -7.21 -32.13
N PRO A 6 -6.24 -7.48 -31.73
CA PRO A 6 -7.23 -6.43 -31.52
C PRO A 6 -6.86 -5.53 -30.34
N PRO A 7 -7.11 -4.21 -30.40
CA PRO A 7 -6.87 -3.30 -29.30
C PRO A 7 -7.75 -3.69 -28.11
N ILE A 8 -7.13 -3.86 -26.94
CA ILE A 8 -7.85 -4.09 -25.68
C ILE A 8 -8.71 -2.85 -25.42
N PRO A 9 -10.03 -3.00 -25.17
CA PRO A 9 -10.88 -1.86 -24.84
C PRO A 9 -10.36 -1.20 -23.57
N GLU A 10 -9.89 0.04 -23.72
CA GLU A 10 -9.42 0.89 -22.63
C GLU A 10 -10.61 1.12 -21.68
N ALA A 11 -10.50 0.60 -20.46
CA ALA A 11 -11.55 0.75 -19.47
C ALA A 11 -11.78 2.26 -19.20
N PRO A 12 -13.05 2.70 -19.06
CA PRO A 12 -13.34 4.11 -18.80
C PRO A 12 -12.62 4.57 -17.52
N PRO A 13 -12.07 5.80 -17.51
CA PRO A 13 -11.36 6.31 -16.35
C PRO A 13 -12.29 6.31 -15.14
N ALA A 14 -11.80 5.78 -14.01
CA ALA A 14 -12.58 5.73 -12.78
C ALA A 14 -13.04 7.16 -12.39
N PRO A 15 -14.29 7.33 -11.94
CA PRO A 15 -14.80 8.65 -11.58
C PRO A 15 -13.96 9.25 -10.44
N VAL A 16 -13.48 10.47 -10.65
CA VAL A 16 -12.73 11.22 -9.64
C VAL A 16 -13.68 11.56 -8.49
N SER A 17 -13.23 11.36 -7.25
CA SER A 17 -14.03 11.70 -6.07
C SER A 17 -14.17 13.23 -5.97
N PRO A 18 -15.39 13.80 -6.02
CA PRO A 18 -15.59 15.25 -5.99
C PRO A 18 -15.08 15.89 -4.69
N LEU A 19 -15.10 15.12 -3.59
CA LEU A 19 -14.52 15.54 -2.32
C LEU A 19 -12.99 15.64 -2.39
N LEU A 20 -12.34 14.71 -3.08
CA LEU A 20 -10.89 14.76 -3.28
C LEU A 20 -10.51 15.98 -4.11
N ASP A 21 -11.23 16.24 -5.22
CA ASP A 21 -10.98 17.42 -6.05
C ASP A 21 -11.16 18.72 -5.27
N LEU A 22 -12.22 18.84 -4.47
CA LEU A 22 -12.43 19.99 -3.59
C LEU A 22 -11.27 20.14 -2.59
N THR A 23 -10.86 19.04 -1.96
CA THR A 23 -9.79 19.05 -0.95
C THR A 23 -8.44 19.45 -1.57
N VAL A 24 -8.13 18.93 -2.75
CA VAL A 24 -6.94 19.30 -3.53
C VAL A 24 -6.99 20.78 -3.89
N ALA A 25 -8.13 21.28 -4.36
CA ALA A 25 -8.31 22.69 -4.69
C ALA A 25 -8.09 23.60 -3.48
N LEU A 26 -8.56 23.20 -2.29
CA LEU A 26 -8.34 23.94 -1.05
C LEU A 26 -6.90 23.89 -0.54
N LEU A 27 -6.17 22.78 -0.78
CA LEU A 27 -4.77 22.65 -0.37
C LEU A 27 -3.79 23.34 -1.32
N THR A 28 -4.15 23.45 -2.61
CA THR A 28 -3.25 23.97 -3.65
C THR A 28 -2.62 25.33 -3.29
N PRO A 29 -3.37 26.35 -2.78
CA PRO A 29 -2.79 27.64 -2.42
C PRO A 29 -1.68 27.56 -1.36
N HIS A 30 -1.72 26.56 -0.46
CA HIS A 30 -0.72 26.40 0.59
C HIS A 30 0.65 25.95 0.04
N PHE A 31 0.67 25.30 -1.12
CA PHE A 31 1.91 24.81 -1.74
C PHE A 31 2.53 25.79 -2.74
N LEU A 32 1.82 26.84 -3.16
CA LEU A 32 2.31 27.81 -4.15
C LEU A 32 3.69 28.40 -3.83
N PRO A 33 3.97 28.85 -2.59
CA PRO A 33 5.29 29.42 -2.29
C PRO A 33 6.44 28.42 -2.49
N ALA A 34 6.20 27.14 -2.18
CA ALA A 34 7.21 26.08 -2.29
C ALA A 34 7.40 25.59 -3.73
N THR A 35 6.43 25.82 -4.61
CA THR A 35 6.48 25.38 -6.03
C THR A 35 6.84 26.49 -7.00
N GLY A 36 7.37 27.62 -6.51
CA GLY A 36 7.71 28.77 -7.35
C GLY A 36 6.48 29.45 -7.96
N ASN A 37 5.34 29.41 -7.24
CA ASN A 37 4.04 29.92 -7.66
C ASN A 37 3.45 29.24 -8.92
N ASP A 38 3.91 28.03 -9.27
CA ASP A 38 3.31 27.22 -10.32
C ASP A 38 2.09 26.45 -9.76
N PRO A 39 0.86 26.75 -10.23
CA PRO A 39 -0.36 26.10 -9.73
C PRO A 39 -0.45 24.62 -10.12
N SER A 40 0.11 24.22 -11.26
CA SER A 40 0.10 22.82 -11.71
C SER A 40 0.99 21.96 -10.81
N ARG A 41 2.18 22.47 -10.47
CA ARG A 41 3.08 21.82 -9.50
C ARG A 41 2.48 21.81 -8.09
N ALA A 42 1.89 22.91 -7.64
CA ALA A 42 1.24 22.98 -6.32
C ALA A 42 0.09 21.96 -6.19
N ARG A 43 -0.71 21.82 -7.25
CA ARG A 43 -1.78 20.81 -7.32
C ARG A 43 -1.22 19.39 -7.28
N ALA A 44 -0.12 19.12 -7.99
CA ALA A 44 0.54 17.82 -7.96
C ALA A 44 1.03 17.46 -6.55
N VAL A 45 1.66 18.39 -5.83
CA VAL A 45 2.11 18.19 -4.44
C VAL A 45 0.93 17.96 -3.50
N ALA A 46 -0.18 18.70 -3.68
CA ALA A 46 -1.40 18.49 -2.90
C ALA A 46 -1.98 17.08 -3.12
N MET A 47 -2.02 16.61 -4.37
CA MET A 47 -2.44 15.25 -4.70
C MET A 47 -1.51 14.19 -4.09
N GLU A 48 -0.19 14.36 -4.23
CA GLU A 48 0.80 13.45 -3.67
C GLU A 48 0.66 13.34 -2.15
N SER A 49 0.45 14.48 -1.47
CA SER A 49 0.25 14.54 -0.02
C SER A 49 -1.02 13.81 0.44
N LEU A 50 -2.05 13.74 -0.42
CA LEU A 50 -3.31 13.07 -0.15
C LEU A 50 -3.37 11.62 -0.64
N ALA A 51 -2.42 11.18 -1.47
CA ALA A 51 -2.40 9.85 -2.07
C ALA A 51 -2.57 8.69 -1.05
N PRO A 52 -1.97 8.71 0.16
CA PRO A 52 -2.17 7.66 1.16
C PRO A 52 -3.62 7.54 1.69
N TYR A 53 -4.44 8.55 1.45
CA TYR A 53 -5.82 8.66 1.93
C TYR A 53 -6.85 8.42 0.82
N HIS A 54 -6.42 8.09 -0.40
CA HIS A 54 -7.33 7.75 -1.50
C HIS A 54 -8.14 6.48 -1.16
N GLY A 55 -9.44 6.50 -1.47
CA GLY A 55 -10.36 5.39 -1.17
C GLY A 55 -10.71 5.24 0.31
N ARG A 56 -10.22 6.13 1.19
CA ARG A 56 -10.61 6.18 2.61
C ARG A 56 -11.97 6.88 2.77
N PRO A 57 -12.67 6.68 3.90
CA PRO A 57 -13.88 7.42 4.23
C PRO A 57 -13.64 8.95 4.16
N ALA A 58 -14.68 9.70 3.80
CA ALA A 58 -14.63 11.16 3.67
C ALA A 58 -14.05 11.87 4.92
N ALA A 59 -14.38 11.37 6.11
CA ALA A 59 -13.88 11.92 7.38
C ALA A 59 -12.35 11.80 7.51
N ASP A 60 -11.76 10.69 7.04
CA ASP A 60 -10.31 10.47 7.08
C ASP A 60 -9.61 11.46 6.14
N LEU A 61 -10.16 11.65 4.94
CA LEU A 61 -9.62 12.57 3.94
C LEU A 61 -9.63 14.03 4.45
N LEU A 62 -10.73 14.47 5.06
CA LEU A 62 -10.85 15.81 5.61
C LEU A 62 -9.89 16.04 6.79
N LEU A 63 -9.73 15.07 7.69
CA LEU A 63 -8.77 15.17 8.80
C LEU A 63 -7.31 15.18 8.31
N ALA A 64 -7.00 14.38 7.29
CA ALA A 64 -5.68 14.39 6.66
C ALA A 64 -5.39 15.77 6.03
N ALA A 65 -6.35 16.32 5.28
CA ALA A 65 -6.22 17.64 4.67
C ALA A 65 -6.04 18.76 5.71
N GLN A 66 -6.79 18.73 6.81
CA GLN A 66 -6.61 19.67 7.92
C GLN A 66 -5.21 19.56 8.53
N ALA A 67 -4.73 18.34 8.78
CA ALA A 67 -3.39 18.12 9.32
C ALA A 67 -2.30 18.69 8.41
N ILE A 68 -2.41 18.45 7.10
CA ILE A 68 -1.49 18.98 6.08
C ILE A 68 -1.58 20.52 6.04
N ALA A 69 -2.78 21.09 5.93
CA ALA A 69 -2.98 22.54 5.86
C ALA A 69 -2.38 23.27 7.07
N PHE A 70 -2.66 22.78 8.29
CA PHE A 70 -2.09 23.36 9.51
C PHE A 70 -0.58 23.19 9.60
N GLY A 71 -0.04 22.04 9.15
CA GLY A 71 1.40 21.81 9.11
C GLY A 71 2.12 22.77 8.17
N VAL A 72 1.63 22.90 6.94
CA VAL A 72 2.20 23.82 5.94
C VAL A 72 2.09 25.27 6.41
N ALA A 73 0.93 25.70 6.92
CA ALA A 73 0.75 27.04 7.45
C ALA A 73 1.68 27.35 8.64
N ALA A 74 1.93 26.36 9.51
CA ALA A 74 2.89 26.52 10.62
C ALA A 74 4.32 26.73 10.10
N LEU A 75 4.74 25.98 9.08
CA LEU A 75 6.05 26.14 8.45
C LEU A 75 6.18 27.50 7.75
N SER A 76 5.14 27.95 7.04
CA SER A 76 5.12 29.29 6.43
C SER A 76 5.27 30.39 7.47
N ALA A 77 4.53 30.32 8.58
CA ALA A 77 4.64 31.29 9.67
C ALA A 77 6.03 31.30 10.32
N LEU A 78 6.69 30.14 10.43
CA LEU A 78 8.07 30.06 10.91
C LEU A 78 9.06 30.66 9.91
N GLY A 79 8.90 30.38 8.62
CA GLY A 79 9.71 30.99 7.56
C GLY A 79 9.61 32.50 7.57
N GLU A 80 8.39 33.05 7.61
CA GLU A 80 8.15 34.49 7.73
C GLU A 80 8.81 35.08 8.98
N ALA A 81 8.72 34.39 10.13
CA ALA A 81 9.33 34.82 11.38
C ALA A 81 10.87 34.87 11.38
N THR A 82 11.53 34.41 10.31
CA THR A 82 12.99 34.46 10.13
C THR A 82 13.45 35.57 9.17
N ALA A 83 12.55 36.40 8.65
CA ALA A 83 12.92 37.50 7.78
C ALA A 83 13.86 38.50 8.50
N PRO A 84 14.94 38.97 7.85
CA PRO A 84 15.99 39.76 8.49
C PRO A 84 15.50 41.12 9.02
N ASP A 85 14.50 41.71 8.37
CA ASP A 85 13.95 43.03 8.73
C ASP A 85 12.66 42.93 9.55
N MET A 86 12.36 41.76 10.14
CA MET A 86 11.13 41.58 10.87
C MET A 86 11.19 42.21 12.28
N ALA A 87 10.19 43.04 12.59
CA ALA A 87 10.00 43.58 13.92
C ALA A 87 9.89 42.44 14.98
N PRO A 88 10.59 42.53 16.13
CA PRO A 88 10.63 41.44 17.12
C PRO A 88 9.24 40.99 17.62
N THR A 89 8.31 41.93 17.81
CA THR A 89 6.94 41.63 18.23
C THR A 89 6.16 40.84 17.20
N THR A 90 6.38 41.11 15.91
CA THR A 90 5.77 40.37 14.79
C THR A 90 6.34 38.95 14.72
N ALA A 91 7.65 38.80 14.84
CA ALA A 91 8.31 37.49 14.86
C ALA A 91 7.79 36.61 16.02
N LEU A 92 7.62 37.18 17.22
CA LEU A 92 7.03 36.48 18.37
C LEU A 92 5.59 36.04 18.11
N ARG A 93 4.76 36.91 17.51
CA ARG A 93 3.37 36.58 17.15
C ARG A 93 3.30 35.44 16.13
N LEU A 94 4.13 35.47 15.10
CA LEU A 94 4.18 34.41 14.08
C LEU A 94 4.63 33.08 14.68
N ARG A 95 5.64 33.07 15.56
CA ARG A 95 6.06 31.86 16.29
C ARG A 95 4.96 31.32 17.21
N ALA A 96 4.24 32.19 17.89
CA ALA A 96 3.09 31.79 18.71
C ALA A 96 1.96 31.19 17.86
N ASN A 97 1.69 31.78 16.68
CA ASN A 97 0.74 31.25 15.71
C ASN A 97 1.17 29.87 15.20
N ALA A 98 2.42 29.72 14.76
CA ALA A 98 2.99 28.43 14.32
C ALA A 98 2.86 27.33 15.38
N ASN A 99 3.07 27.67 16.66
CA ASN A 99 2.85 26.76 17.77
C ASN A 99 1.37 26.35 17.92
N ALA A 100 0.44 27.27 17.73
CA ALA A 100 -1.00 26.97 17.75
C ALA A 100 -1.41 26.07 16.58
N LEU A 101 -0.96 26.39 15.37
CA LEU A 101 -1.19 25.58 14.16
C LEU A 101 -0.61 24.17 14.30
N SER A 102 0.61 24.04 14.82
CA SER A 102 1.23 22.73 15.10
C SER A 102 0.39 21.88 16.05
N ARG A 103 -0.19 22.48 17.10
CA ARG A 103 -1.11 21.75 18.01
C ARG A 103 -2.40 21.33 17.29
N SER A 104 -2.94 22.16 16.42
CA SER A 104 -4.12 21.82 15.60
C SER A 104 -3.82 20.66 14.64
N ALA A 105 -2.67 20.67 13.97
CA ALA A 105 -2.22 19.56 13.12
C ALA A 105 -2.09 18.25 13.91
N GLN A 106 -1.47 18.29 15.10
CA GLN A 106 -1.37 17.13 15.98
C GLN A 106 -2.73 16.60 16.44
N ARG A 107 -3.70 17.48 16.72
CA ARG A 107 -5.08 17.08 17.06
C ARG A 107 -5.76 16.38 15.88
N ALA A 108 -5.62 16.90 14.67
CA ALA A 108 -6.16 16.27 13.46
C ALA A 108 -5.54 14.88 13.22
N HIS A 109 -4.22 14.74 13.36
CA HIS A 109 -3.55 13.43 13.28
C HIS A 109 -4.04 12.44 14.35
N ARG A 110 -4.23 12.88 15.60
CA ARG A 110 -4.76 12.02 16.67
C ARG A 110 -6.19 11.59 16.38
N ALA A 111 -7.05 12.49 15.90
CA ALA A 111 -8.42 12.17 15.51
C ALA A 111 -8.45 11.14 14.37
N LEU A 112 -7.62 11.33 13.35
CA LEU A 112 -7.46 10.39 12.24
C LEU A 112 -7.01 9.01 12.73
N ALA A 113 -5.97 8.95 13.57
CA ALA A 113 -5.49 7.69 14.14
C ALA A 113 -6.57 6.98 14.99
N GLN A 114 -7.42 7.74 15.69
CA GLN A 114 -8.55 7.18 16.43
C GLN A 114 -9.62 6.59 15.50
N LEU A 115 -9.96 7.27 14.39
CA LEU A 115 -10.89 6.73 13.39
C LEU A 115 -10.36 5.44 12.76
N GLN A 116 -9.07 5.43 12.38
CA GLN A 116 -8.42 4.25 11.80
C GLN A 116 -8.43 3.06 12.76
N ARG A 117 -8.16 3.29 14.05
CA ARG A 117 -8.23 2.24 15.09
C ARG A 117 -9.65 1.69 15.27
N LYS A 118 -10.68 2.52 15.15
CA LYS A 118 -12.09 2.11 15.24
C LYS A 118 -12.55 1.34 14.00
N ALA A 119 -12.04 1.70 12.82
CA ALA A 119 -12.35 1.04 11.56
C ALA A 119 -11.64 -0.32 11.41
N GLN A 120 -10.52 -0.51 12.09
CA GLN A 120 -9.83 -1.80 12.08
C GLN A 120 -10.68 -2.81 12.85
N PRO A 121 -11.09 -3.94 12.23
CA PRO A 121 -11.82 -4.98 12.94
C PRO A 121 -10.97 -5.41 14.14
N PRO A 122 -11.60 -5.74 15.29
CA PRO A 122 -10.87 -6.19 16.47
C PRO A 122 -9.96 -7.32 16.00
N LYS A 123 -8.63 -7.10 16.10
CA LYS A 123 -7.64 -8.13 15.81
C LYS A 123 -8.11 -9.36 16.57
N PRO A 124 -8.36 -10.51 15.90
CA PRO A 124 -8.85 -11.71 16.57
C PRO A 124 -8.01 -11.86 17.82
N ARG A 125 -8.66 -11.69 18.99
CA ARG A 125 -7.99 -11.88 20.27
C ARG A 125 -7.43 -13.27 20.12
N ALA A 126 -6.10 -13.41 20.14
CA ALA A 126 -5.52 -14.73 20.18
C ALA A 126 -6.17 -15.36 21.40
N GLU A 127 -7.12 -16.27 21.17
CA GLU A 127 -7.52 -17.23 22.18
C GLU A 127 -6.21 -17.75 22.75
N PRO A 128 -6.10 -17.92 24.08
CA PRO A 128 -4.94 -18.58 24.65
C PRO A 128 -4.76 -19.87 23.86
N ARG A 129 -3.81 -19.86 22.92
CA ARG A 129 -3.37 -21.09 22.28
C ARG A 129 -2.82 -21.84 23.47
N LEU A 130 -3.59 -22.82 23.96
CA LEU A 130 -3.01 -23.98 24.61
C LEU A 130 -1.77 -24.27 23.77
N GLN A 131 -0.59 -24.13 24.36
CA GLN A 131 0.65 -24.44 23.67
C GLN A 131 0.40 -25.77 22.96
N PRO A 132 0.44 -25.82 21.61
CA PRO A 132 0.29 -27.09 20.94
C PRO A 132 1.40 -27.95 21.52
N ALA A 133 1.04 -29.02 22.23
CA ALA A 133 1.97 -30.10 22.49
C ALA A 133 2.60 -30.39 21.12
N THR A 134 3.92 -30.19 21.00
CA THR A 134 4.64 -30.34 19.74
C THR A 134 4.18 -31.65 19.12
N PRO A 135 3.38 -31.63 18.03
CA PRO A 135 2.91 -32.88 17.45
C PRO A 135 4.16 -33.63 16.99
N PRO A 136 4.24 -34.96 17.20
CA PRO A 136 5.37 -35.73 16.73
C PRO A 136 5.54 -35.46 15.24
N ARG A 137 6.71 -34.95 14.86
CA ARG A 137 7.10 -34.77 13.45
C ARG A 137 7.03 -36.15 12.82
N ASN A 138 5.97 -36.43 12.06
CA ASN A 138 5.89 -37.66 11.30
C ASN A 138 6.70 -37.47 10.01
N PRO A 139 7.88 -38.11 9.86
CA PRO A 139 8.71 -38.00 8.67
C PRO A 139 8.06 -38.56 7.40
N GLN A 140 6.88 -39.18 7.52
CA GLN A 140 6.13 -39.72 6.39
C GLN A 140 5.35 -38.66 5.59
N ILE A 141 5.10 -37.47 6.16
CA ILE A 141 4.31 -36.43 5.49
C ILE A 141 5.03 -35.86 4.25
N PRO A 142 6.34 -35.51 4.30
CA PRO A 142 7.05 -35.04 3.11
C PRO A 142 7.14 -36.08 1.99
N ALA A 143 7.31 -37.37 2.35
CA ALA A 143 7.35 -38.46 1.39
C ALA A 143 5.98 -38.69 0.71
N ALA A 144 4.88 -38.63 1.46
CA ALA A 144 3.53 -38.74 0.91
C ALA A 144 3.22 -37.60 -0.08
N TRP A 145 3.66 -36.38 0.22
CA TRP A 145 3.47 -35.23 -0.66
C TRP A 145 4.36 -35.30 -1.90
N ALA A 146 5.61 -35.74 -1.76
CA ALA A 146 6.49 -35.95 -2.91
C ALA A 146 5.91 -36.96 -3.90
N ASN A 147 5.33 -38.06 -3.41
CA ASN A 147 4.67 -39.06 -4.25
C ASN A 147 3.44 -38.46 -4.95
N ALA A 148 2.59 -37.73 -4.23
CA ALA A 148 1.41 -37.09 -4.83
C ALA A 148 1.78 -36.06 -5.92
N PHE A 149 2.86 -35.30 -5.75
CA PHE A 149 3.34 -34.38 -6.78
C PHE A 149 3.94 -35.07 -8.00
N ALA A 150 4.61 -36.21 -7.81
CA ALA A 150 5.11 -37.04 -8.90
C ALA A 150 3.94 -37.65 -9.71
N ASP A 151 2.92 -38.18 -9.03
CA ASP A 151 1.73 -38.75 -9.67
C ASP A 151 0.99 -37.70 -10.52
N LEU A 152 0.88 -36.46 -10.01
CA LEU A 152 0.23 -35.37 -10.75
C LEU A 152 1.07 -34.90 -11.96
N ALA A 153 2.40 -34.91 -11.84
CA ALA A 153 3.29 -34.59 -12.95
C ALA A 153 3.17 -35.64 -14.07
N ASP A 154 3.12 -36.93 -13.72
CA ASP A 154 2.93 -38.03 -14.66
C ASP A 154 1.56 -37.96 -15.35
N GLN A 155 0.49 -37.70 -14.60
CA GLN A 155 -0.85 -37.48 -15.18
C GLN A 155 -0.84 -36.33 -16.20
N THR A 156 -0.25 -35.19 -15.83
CA THR A 156 -0.11 -34.04 -16.74
C THR A 156 0.69 -34.40 -18.00
N GLY A 157 1.74 -35.22 -17.86
CA GLY A 157 2.54 -35.73 -18.97
C GLY A 157 1.74 -36.67 -19.89
N THR A 158 0.85 -37.50 -19.35
CA THR A 158 -0.01 -38.39 -20.15
C THR A 158 -1.09 -37.64 -20.94
N GLU A 159 -1.56 -36.50 -20.46
CA GLU A 159 -2.56 -35.67 -21.15
C GLU A 159 -1.96 -34.79 -22.25
N LEU A 160 -0.64 -34.54 -22.23
CA LEU A 160 0.06 -33.65 -23.15
C LEU A 160 -0.19 -33.92 -24.65
N PRO A 161 -0.20 -35.18 -25.14
CA PRO A 161 -0.47 -35.47 -26.55
C PRO A 161 -1.90 -35.11 -26.97
N ASN A 162 -2.84 -35.14 -26.03
CA ASN A 162 -4.26 -34.89 -26.25
C ASN A 162 -4.63 -33.40 -26.18
N LEU A 163 -3.72 -32.55 -25.66
CA LEU A 163 -3.93 -31.10 -25.59
C LEU A 163 -3.71 -30.41 -26.95
N PRO A 164 -4.42 -29.30 -27.22
CA PRO A 164 -4.15 -28.43 -28.35
C PRO A 164 -2.69 -27.93 -28.36
N PRO A 165 -2.05 -27.74 -29.53
CA PRO A 165 -0.64 -27.33 -29.60
C PRO A 165 -0.28 -26.07 -28.80
N ALA A 166 -1.21 -25.10 -28.70
CA ALA A 166 -1.02 -23.86 -27.95
C ALA A 166 -0.89 -24.09 -26.42
N ASP A 167 -1.53 -25.14 -25.89
CA ASP A 167 -1.57 -25.40 -24.44
C ASP A 167 -0.47 -26.37 -23.98
N ARG A 168 0.13 -27.12 -24.91
CA ARG A 168 1.19 -28.11 -24.61
C ARG A 168 2.40 -27.50 -23.92
N HIS A 169 2.78 -26.28 -24.31
CA HIS A 169 3.93 -25.59 -23.71
C HIS A 169 3.66 -25.19 -22.25
N ALA A 170 2.47 -24.66 -21.95
CA ALA A 170 2.09 -24.33 -20.58
C ALA A 170 1.91 -25.59 -19.70
N ALA A 171 1.39 -26.68 -20.28
CA ALA A 171 1.27 -27.95 -19.57
C ALA A 171 2.64 -28.59 -19.27
N SER A 172 3.60 -28.52 -20.20
CA SER A 172 4.95 -29.08 -19.98
C SER A 172 5.73 -28.32 -18.90
N ILE A 173 5.59 -26.99 -18.85
CA ILE A 173 6.19 -26.17 -17.77
C ILE A 173 5.61 -26.55 -16.41
N ARG A 174 4.28 -26.76 -16.32
CA ARG A 174 3.62 -27.17 -15.06
C ARG A 174 4.09 -28.55 -14.61
N ALA A 175 4.18 -29.54 -15.51
CA ALA A 175 4.69 -30.87 -15.18
C ALA A 175 6.14 -30.82 -14.66
N ALA A 176 7.01 -30.02 -15.31
CA ALA A 176 8.40 -29.85 -14.87
C ALA A 176 8.51 -29.18 -13.48
N ALA A 177 7.67 -28.19 -13.20
CA ALA A 177 7.64 -27.52 -11.90
C ALA A 177 7.17 -28.46 -10.78
N LEU A 178 6.14 -29.27 -11.01
CA LEU A 178 5.66 -30.27 -10.05
C LEU A 178 6.74 -31.32 -9.75
N GLN A 179 7.45 -31.79 -10.78
CA GLN A 179 8.55 -32.74 -10.60
C GLN A 179 9.71 -32.13 -9.80
N SER A 180 10.02 -30.85 -10.02
CA SER A 180 11.04 -30.13 -9.25
C SER A 180 10.64 -29.99 -7.78
N ALA A 181 9.38 -29.65 -7.50
CA ALA A 181 8.86 -29.55 -6.14
C ALA A 181 8.87 -30.91 -5.41
N ALA A 182 8.48 -31.99 -6.09
CA ALA A 182 8.57 -33.35 -5.53
C ALA A 182 10.00 -33.71 -5.12
N ARG A 183 10.99 -33.41 -5.97
CA ARG A 183 12.41 -33.62 -5.65
C ARG A 183 12.87 -32.75 -4.49
N ALA A 184 12.49 -31.47 -4.45
CA ALA A 184 12.87 -30.57 -3.36
C ALA A 184 12.38 -31.08 -1.99
N LEU A 185 11.18 -31.67 -1.93
CA LEU A 185 10.64 -32.28 -0.70
C LEU A 185 11.41 -33.52 -0.26
N LEU A 186 11.94 -34.31 -1.19
CA LEU A 186 12.74 -35.50 -0.89
C LEU A 186 14.17 -35.14 -0.45
N PHE A 187 14.71 -34.03 -0.93
CA PHE A 187 16.10 -33.63 -0.68
C PHE A 187 16.24 -32.48 0.32
N GLN A 188 15.16 -32.03 0.97
CA GLN A 188 15.24 -30.95 1.95
C GLN A 188 16.10 -31.42 3.14
N PRO A 189 17.32 -30.86 3.35
CA PRO A 189 18.15 -31.27 4.47
C PRO A 189 17.44 -30.89 5.76
N ALA A 190 17.37 -31.82 6.72
CA ALA A 190 16.69 -31.64 8.00
C ALA A 190 17.28 -30.54 8.92
N ASN A 191 18.19 -29.70 8.41
CA ASN A 191 19.03 -28.79 9.18
C ASN A 191 19.01 -27.36 8.62
N GLN A 192 18.11 -26.53 9.15
CA GLN A 192 18.42 -25.16 9.57
C GLN A 192 17.68 -24.88 10.88
N ALA A 193 18.21 -25.42 11.96
CA ALA A 193 17.88 -25.05 13.32
C ALA A 193 19.16 -25.10 14.16
N LEU A 194 20.00 -24.09 13.98
CA LEU A 194 20.91 -23.56 15.00
C LEU A 194 20.74 -22.05 14.99
#